data_AF-A0A941JLD2-F1
#
_entry.id   AF-A0A941JLD2-F1
#
_cell.length_a   1.000
_cell.length_b   1.000
_cell.length_c   1.000
_cell.angle_alpha   90.00
_cell.angle_beta   90.00
_cell.angle_gamma   90.00
#
_symmetry.space_group_name_H-M   'P 1'
#
loop_
_entity.id
_entity.type
_entity.pdbx_description
1 polymer ?
#
loop_
_entity_poly.entity_id
_entity_poly.type
_entity_poly.pdbx_seq_one_letter_code
_entity_poly.pdbx_strand_id
1 'polypeptide(L)'
;MTAIRYELIKTCKQTGARLGIVHTPHGSFETPAFMPVGTLATVKTMAPEDLKSMGANIILSNTYHLWLRPGHEIVKEAGGLHKFMNWDKAILTDSGGFQVFSLSDFRKIEEEGVHFRNHLNGDKLFLSPEKAMEIQNALGSDIMMAFDECPPYPAEYDYMKRSVERTSRWAERCLKAHNRPEDQGLFGIIQGGEYEELRKQSARDLVSLDFPGYAVGGLSVGEPKDVMNRVLEFTTPLMPDNKPRYLMGVGSPDSLIDGAIRGIDMFDCVLPTRIARNGTVMTSEGRLVVKNAKYARDFGPLDPECDCYTCKNYSRAYIRHLIRCDETFGIRLTSYHNLYFLLNLMENVRDAIKNDRLGDFKEEFFERYGFNKPNAKNF
;
A
#
# COMPACT_ATOMS: atom_id res chain seq x y z
N MET A 1 -6.69 -25.63 5.75
CA MET A 1 -6.58 -24.81 4.52
C MET A 1 -5.84 -23.53 4.90
N THR A 2 -4.97 -23.01 4.04
CA THR A 2 -4.29 -21.73 4.30
C THR A 2 -5.31 -20.59 4.27
N ALA A 3 -5.23 -19.63 5.19
CA ALA A 3 -6.15 -18.50 5.26
C ALA A 3 -6.18 -17.67 3.95
N ILE A 4 -5.05 -17.62 3.25
CA ILE A 4 -4.89 -16.89 1.99
C ILE A 4 -4.59 -17.85 0.85
N ARG A 5 -5.26 -17.65 -0.28
CA ARG A 5 -5.03 -18.36 -1.54
C ARG A 5 -5.02 -17.35 -2.69
N TYR A 6 -4.07 -17.51 -3.61
CA TYR A 6 -4.04 -16.73 -4.85
C TYR A 6 -4.41 -17.60 -6.05
N GLU A 7 -5.30 -17.08 -6.88
CA GLU A 7 -5.75 -17.69 -8.12
C GLU A 7 -5.28 -16.82 -9.28
N LEU A 8 -4.30 -17.30 -10.06
CA LEU A 8 -3.86 -16.63 -11.27
C LEU A 8 -4.87 -16.93 -12.41
N ILE A 9 -5.59 -15.91 -12.87
CA ILE A 9 -6.58 -16.03 -13.94
C ILE A 9 -5.93 -15.92 -15.31
N LYS A 10 -5.07 -14.91 -15.49
CA LYS A 10 -4.47 -14.61 -16.78
C LYS A 10 -3.12 -13.91 -16.62
N THR A 11 -2.21 -14.22 -17.53
CA THR A 11 -1.00 -13.42 -17.78
C THR A 11 -1.19 -12.69 -19.11
N CYS A 12 -1.05 -11.36 -19.10
CA CYS A 12 -1.08 -10.52 -20.29
C CYS A 12 0.01 -10.94 -21.27
N LYS A 13 -0.36 -11.28 -22.50
CA LYS A 13 0.61 -11.69 -23.53
C LYS A 13 1.55 -10.56 -23.95
N GLN A 14 1.09 -9.31 -23.89
CA GLN A 14 1.87 -8.15 -24.31
C GLN A 14 2.94 -7.77 -23.29
N THR A 15 2.62 -7.85 -21.98
CA THR A 15 3.47 -7.27 -20.93
C THR A 15 3.94 -8.26 -19.87
N GLY A 16 3.33 -9.45 -19.76
CA GLY A 16 3.58 -10.38 -18.66
C GLY A 16 2.87 -10.02 -17.35
N ALA A 17 2.09 -8.93 -17.33
CA ALA A 17 1.29 -8.53 -16.17
C ALA A 17 0.24 -9.59 -15.80
N ARG A 18 -0.10 -9.67 -14.51
CA ARG A 18 -0.95 -10.73 -13.95
C ARG A 18 -2.32 -10.21 -13.58
N LEU A 19 -3.36 -10.95 -13.96
CA LEU A 19 -4.72 -10.81 -13.47
C LEU A 19 -5.01 -12.01 -12.59
N GLY A 20 -5.42 -11.76 -11.34
CA GLY A 20 -5.71 -12.83 -10.39
C GLY A 20 -6.75 -12.45 -9.36
N ILE A 21 -7.01 -13.36 -8.43
CA ILE A 21 -7.87 -13.16 -7.28
C ILE A 21 -7.12 -13.62 -6.03
N VAL A 22 -7.14 -12.77 -4.99
CA VAL A 22 -6.74 -13.17 -3.65
C VAL A 22 -8.00 -13.50 -2.86
N HIS A 23 -8.05 -14.70 -2.30
CA HIS A 23 -9.10 -15.15 -1.39
C HIS A 23 -8.63 -15.00 0.04
N THR A 24 -9.46 -14.40 0.88
CA THR A 24 -9.25 -14.22 2.32
C THR A 24 -10.48 -14.67 3.11
N PRO A 25 -10.38 -14.79 4.45
CA PRO A 25 -11.53 -15.11 5.30
C PRO A 25 -12.66 -14.09 5.21
N HIS A 26 -12.35 -12.80 5.00
CA HIS A 26 -13.33 -11.72 4.86
C HIS A 26 -13.57 -11.32 3.39
N GLY A 27 -13.57 -12.28 2.47
CA GLY A 27 -13.94 -12.08 1.08
C GLY A 27 -12.77 -12.20 0.11
N SER A 28 -13.01 -11.86 -1.16
CA SER A 28 -12.01 -11.96 -2.21
C SER A 28 -11.88 -10.64 -2.96
N PHE A 29 -10.70 -10.39 -3.52
CA PHE A 29 -10.43 -9.20 -4.32
C PHE A 29 -9.58 -9.54 -5.53
N GLU A 30 -9.84 -8.86 -6.64
CA GLU A 30 -9.10 -9.02 -7.88
C GLU A 30 -7.78 -8.25 -7.83
N THR A 31 -6.76 -8.75 -8.53
CA THR A 31 -5.44 -8.11 -8.67
C THR A 31 -5.13 -7.79 -10.14
N PRO A 32 -4.44 -6.67 -10.45
CA PRO A 32 -3.80 -5.76 -9.51
C PRO A 32 -4.76 -4.91 -8.67
N ALA A 33 -4.42 -4.68 -7.40
CA ALA A 33 -5.25 -4.00 -6.41
C ALA A 33 -4.53 -2.83 -5.73
N PHE A 34 -5.25 -1.73 -5.49
CA PHE A 34 -4.81 -0.63 -4.65
C PHE A 34 -5.54 -0.68 -3.30
N MET A 35 -4.78 -0.61 -2.20
CA MET A 35 -5.29 -0.67 -0.83
C MET A 35 -5.31 0.74 -0.22
N PRO A 36 -6.51 1.33 0.03
CA PRO A 36 -6.62 2.54 0.83
C PRO A 36 -6.00 2.34 2.23
N VAL A 37 -5.20 3.32 2.68
CA VAL A 37 -4.47 3.22 3.94
C VAL A 37 -5.26 3.83 5.10
N GLY A 38 -5.58 2.99 6.08
CA GLY A 38 -6.09 3.34 7.39
C GLY A 38 -4.97 3.44 8.44
N THR A 39 -4.82 4.61 9.05
CA THR A 39 -3.72 4.82 10.03
C THR A 39 -4.14 4.49 11.46
N LEU A 40 -5.38 4.76 11.84
CA LEU A 40 -5.89 4.64 13.21
C LEU A 40 -7.26 3.97 13.18
N ALA A 41 -7.33 2.75 12.61
CA ALA A 41 -8.61 2.06 12.35
C ALA A 41 -9.60 2.90 11.52
N THR A 42 -9.08 3.78 10.66
CA THR A 42 -9.89 4.60 9.75
C THR A 42 -9.04 5.06 8.58
N VAL A 43 -9.58 4.91 7.37
CA VAL A 43 -9.10 5.65 6.20
C VAL A 43 -9.55 7.09 6.37
N LYS A 44 -8.60 8.00 6.51
CA LYS A 44 -8.87 9.39 6.93
C LYS A 44 -10.02 10.00 6.13
N THR A 45 -11.03 10.49 6.85
CA THR A 45 -12.26 11.15 6.36
C THR A 45 -13.30 10.28 5.69
N MET A 46 -13.07 8.97 5.52
CA MET A 46 -13.96 8.04 4.84
C MET A 46 -14.70 7.15 5.84
N ALA A 47 -15.99 6.93 5.60
CA ALA A 47 -16.74 5.88 6.27
C ALA A 47 -16.50 4.53 5.56
N PRO A 48 -16.60 3.39 6.26
CA PRO A 48 -16.52 2.07 5.64
C PRO A 48 -17.48 1.88 4.46
N GLU A 49 -18.69 2.43 4.56
CA GLU A 49 -19.72 2.36 3.51
C GLU A 49 -19.28 3.09 2.24
N ASP A 50 -18.60 4.23 2.38
CA ASP A 50 -18.04 4.96 1.24
C ASP A 50 -17.00 4.11 0.52
N LEU A 51 -16.08 3.49 1.27
CA LEU A 51 -15.03 2.63 0.73
C LEU A 51 -15.63 1.42 -0.01
N LYS A 52 -16.69 0.83 0.54
CA LYS A 52 -17.44 -0.24 -0.14
C LYS A 52 -18.09 0.26 -1.42
N SER A 53 -18.71 1.43 -1.40
CA SER A 53 -19.40 2.01 -2.57
C SER A 53 -18.45 2.35 -3.72
N MET A 54 -17.20 2.70 -3.44
CA MET A 54 -16.16 2.95 -4.45
C MET A 54 -15.44 1.68 -4.94
N GLY A 55 -15.86 0.49 -4.49
CA GLY A 55 -15.27 -0.77 -4.94
C GLY A 55 -14.02 -1.21 -4.19
N ALA A 56 -13.66 -0.60 -3.05
CA ALA A 56 -12.58 -1.12 -2.21
C ALA A 56 -13.00 -2.49 -1.63
N ASN A 57 -12.16 -3.51 -1.87
CA ASN A 57 -12.36 -4.86 -1.34
C ASN A 57 -11.31 -5.25 -0.29
N ILE A 58 -10.27 -4.43 -0.15
CA ILE A 58 -9.21 -4.57 0.84
C ILE A 58 -8.73 -3.18 1.25
N ILE A 59 -8.32 -3.03 2.52
CA ILE A 59 -7.62 -1.85 3.03
C ILE A 59 -6.34 -2.27 3.74
N LEU A 60 -5.39 -1.33 3.85
CA LEU A 60 -4.25 -1.48 4.75
C LEU A 60 -4.57 -0.79 6.08
N SER A 61 -4.22 -1.41 7.20
CA SER A 61 -4.27 -0.80 8.53
C SER A 61 -2.90 -0.78 9.18
N ASN A 62 -2.56 0.32 9.83
CA ASN A 62 -1.25 0.48 10.45
C ASN A 62 -1.17 -0.12 11.85
N THR A 63 -0.31 -1.12 12.03
CA THR A 63 -0.11 -1.82 13.31
C THR A 63 0.54 -0.93 14.36
N TYR A 64 1.55 -0.15 13.98
CA TYR A 64 2.29 0.71 14.91
C TYR A 64 1.36 1.70 15.62
N HIS A 65 0.54 2.41 14.86
CA HIS A 65 -0.38 3.40 15.40
C HIS A 65 -1.48 2.76 16.26
N LEU A 66 -2.02 1.61 15.85
CA LEU A 66 -3.03 0.88 16.63
C LEU A 66 -2.49 0.27 17.91
N TRP A 67 -1.22 -0.16 17.92
CA TRP A 67 -0.54 -0.61 19.12
C TRP A 67 -0.39 0.54 20.13
N LEU A 68 -0.05 1.74 19.67
CA LEU A 68 0.08 2.89 20.56
C LEU A 68 -1.26 3.45 21.03
N ARG A 69 -2.25 3.48 20.13
CA ARG A 69 -3.60 3.98 20.42
C ARG A 69 -4.62 3.37 19.45
N PRO A 70 -5.64 2.67 19.96
CA PRO A 70 -6.00 2.54 21.37
C PRO A 70 -5.15 1.53 22.16
N GLY A 71 -4.37 0.69 21.48
CA GLY A 71 -3.79 -0.53 22.06
C GLY A 71 -4.45 -1.76 21.45
N HIS A 72 -3.66 -2.77 21.06
CA HIS A 72 -4.17 -3.98 20.42
C HIS A 72 -5.08 -4.81 21.32
N GLU A 73 -4.86 -4.80 22.65
CA GLU A 73 -5.74 -5.48 23.60
C GLU A 73 -7.16 -4.88 23.60
N ILE A 74 -7.30 -3.56 23.54
CA ILE A 74 -8.63 -2.91 23.41
C ILE A 74 -9.31 -3.32 22.10
N VAL A 75 -8.56 -3.38 20.99
CA VAL A 75 -9.10 -3.82 19.70
C VAL A 75 -9.54 -5.29 19.77
N LYS A 76 -8.75 -6.15 20.42
CA LYS A 76 -9.07 -7.56 20.64
C LYS A 76 -10.32 -7.73 21.50
N GLU A 77 -10.44 -7.01 22.60
CA GLU A 77 -11.62 -6.98 23.47
C GLU A 77 -12.88 -6.52 22.73
N ALA A 78 -12.74 -5.56 21.80
CA ALA A 78 -13.83 -5.12 20.93
C ALA A 78 -14.27 -6.16 19.87
N GLY A 79 -13.55 -7.28 19.76
CA GLY A 79 -13.82 -8.36 18.82
C GLY A 79 -13.00 -8.31 17.53
N GLY A 80 -11.81 -7.71 17.57
CA GLY A 80 -10.90 -7.59 16.44
C GLY A 80 -11.11 -6.31 15.62
N LEU A 81 -10.15 -6.03 14.74
CA LEU A 81 -10.08 -4.78 14.00
C LEU A 81 -11.28 -4.58 13.07
N HIS A 82 -11.72 -5.62 12.36
CA HIS A 82 -12.91 -5.59 11.50
C HIS A 82 -14.14 -5.06 12.24
N LYS A 83 -14.45 -5.65 13.39
CA LYS A 83 -15.59 -5.24 14.23
C LYS A 83 -15.38 -3.85 14.83
N PHE A 84 -14.16 -3.55 15.29
CA PHE A 84 -13.82 -2.26 15.89
C PHE A 84 -14.02 -1.09 14.92
N MET A 85 -13.72 -1.27 13.63
CA MET A 85 -13.81 -0.21 12.62
C MET A 85 -15.01 -0.35 11.67
N ASN A 86 -15.90 -1.31 11.91
CA ASN A 86 -17.04 -1.63 11.04
C ASN A 86 -16.64 -1.90 9.57
N TRP A 87 -15.55 -2.64 9.38
CA TRP A 87 -15.08 -3.08 8.06
C TRP A 87 -15.17 -4.59 7.97
N ASP A 88 -16.02 -5.07 7.06
CA ASP A 88 -16.39 -6.48 6.87
C ASP A 88 -15.71 -7.13 5.66
N LYS A 89 -14.70 -6.48 5.07
CA LYS A 89 -13.88 -7.02 3.99
C LYS A 89 -12.43 -7.24 4.42
N ALA A 90 -11.56 -7.63 3.49
CA ALA A 90 -10.16 -7.94 3.79
C ALA A 90 -9.40 -6.75 4.40
N ILE A 91 -8.54 -7.04 5.37
CA ILE A 91 -7.58 -6.09 5.95
C ILE A 91 -6.17 -6.67 5.84
N LEU A 92 -5.23 -5.86 5.36
CA LEU A 92 -3.79 -6.09 5.51
C LEU A 92 -3.26 -5.22 6.64
N THR A 93 -2.47 -5.77 7.56
CA THR A 93 -1.73 -5.00 8.57
C THR A 93 -0.24 -5.00 8.28
N ASP A 94 0.39 -3.82 8.31
CA ASP A 94 1.85 -3.72 8.23
C ASP A 94 2.52 -4.22 9.53
N SER A 95 3.84 -4.41 9.51
CA SER A 95 4.57 -4.93 10.66
C SER A 95 4.88 -3.86 11.73
N GLY A 96 4.74 -2.58 11.37
CA GLY A 96 5.19 -1.43 12.17
C GLY A 96 6.69 -1.08 12.02
N GLY A 97 7.49 -1.90 11.33
CA GLY A 97 8.93 -1.69 11.17
C GLY A 97 9.27 -0.37 10.47
N PHE A 98 8.55 -0.03 9.40
CA PHE A 98 8.74 1.22 8.66
C PHE A 98 8.42 2.47 9.50
N GLN A 99 7.44 2.42 10.39
CA GLN A 99 7.07 3.55 11.25
C GLN A 99 8.08 3.74 12.37
N VAL A 100 8.62 2.65 12.93
CA VAL A 100 9.76 2.73 13.84
C VAL A 100 10.96 3.38 13.14
N PHE A 101 11.18 3.05 11.87
CA PHE A 101 12.23 3.68 11.05
C PHE A 101 11.97 5.18 10.77
N SER A 102 10.75 5.55 10.39
CA SER A 102 10.42 6.91 9.88
C SER A 102 10.00 7.92 10.96
N LEU A 103 9.52 7.47 12.13
CA LEU A 103 8.98 8.35 13.18
C LEU A 103 9.85 8.45 14.43
N SER A 104 10.92 7.65 14.54
CA SER A 104 11.81 7.68 15.70
C SER A 104 13.23 8.04 15.30
N ASP A 105 13.61 9.30 15.55
CA ASP A 105 14.98 9.81 15.40
C ASP A 105 15.96 9.01 16.27
N PHE A 106 15.49 8.55 17.43
CA PHE A 106 16.23 7.69 18.34
C PHE A 106 15.73 6.25 18.20
N ARG A 107 16.41 5.46 17.37
CA ARG A 107 16.20 4.02 17.28
C ARG A 107 17.51 3.25 17.46
N LYS A 108 17.43 2.09 18.09
CA LYS A 108 18.55 1.15 18.22
C LYS A 108 18.08 -0.22 17.74
N ILE A 109 18.67 -0.67 16.65
CA ILE A 109 18.36 -1.97 16.04
C ILE A 109 19.33 -2.99 16.62
N GLU A 110 18.79 -4.06 17.18
CA GLU A 110 19.51 -5.22 17.72
C GLU A 110 18.99 -6.49 17.04
N GLU A 111 19.56 -7.66 17.34
CA GLU A 111 19.08 -8.90 16.72
C GLU A 111 17.71 -9.31 17.28
N GLU A 112 17.43 -8.95 18.53
CA GLU A 112 16.21 -9.26 19.24
C GLU A 112 15.02 -8.45 18.72
N GLY A 113 15.26 -7.23 18.22
CA GLY A 113 14.24 -6.29 17.75
C GLY A 113 14.75 -4.85 17.69
N VAL A 114 13.83 -3.89 17.79
CA VAL A 114 14.15 -2.46 17.72
C VAL A 114 13.68 -1.74 18.97
N HIS A 115 14.61 -1.05 19.63
CA HIS A 115 14.29 -0.07 20.67
C HIS A 115 14.05 1.30 20.03
N PHE A 116 13.00 1.99 20.46
CA PHE A 116 12.66 3.31 19.96
C PHE A 116 11.85 4.10 21.00
N ARG A 117 11.54 5.37 20.70
CA ARG A 117 10.69 6.18 21.56
C ARG A 117 9.30 6.34 20.97
N ASN A 118 8.29 6.27 21.83
CA ASN A 118 6.92 6.63 21.46
C ASN A 118 6.87 8.11 21.04
N HIS A 119 6.45 8.38 19.80
CA HIS A 119 6.36 9.75 19.28
C HIS A 119 5.25 10.60 19.95
N LEU A 120 4.34 9.98 20.70
CA LEU A 120 3.24 10.66 21.39
C LEU A 120 3.62 11.15 22.79
N ASN A 121 4.38 10.37 23.55
CA ASN A 121 4.66 10.65 24.96
C ASN A 121 6.14 10.47 25.37
N GLY A 122 7.00 9.96 24.48
CA GLY A 122 8.43 9.79 24.72
C GLY A 122 8.84 8.50 25.43
N ASP A 123 7.89 7.61 25.75
CA ASP A 123 8.17 6.33 26.43
C ASP A 123 9.12 5.45 25.62
N LYS A 124 9.98 4.70 26.32
CA LYS A 124 10.86 3.72 25.68
C LYS A 124 10.04 2.48 25.33
N LEU A 125 10.06 2.11 24.05
CA LEU A 125 9.38 0.93 23.53
C LEU A 125 10.38 -0.02 22.89
N PHE A 126 9.98 -1.29 22.82
CA PHE A 126 10.71 -2.36 22.15
C PHE A 126 9.75 -3.17 21.28
N LEU A 127 10.08 -3.32 20.01
CA LEU A 127 9.32 -4.11 19.05
C LEU A 127 10.20 -5.22 18.49
N SER A 128 9.84 -6.47 18.80
CA SER A 128 10.46 -7.68 18.25
C SER A 128 9.55 -8.34 17.20
N PRO A 129 10.05 -9.28 16.39
CA PRO A 129 9.23 -10.17 15.59
C PRO A 129 8.03 -10.77 16.34
N GLU A 130 8.25 -11.31 17.54
CA GLU A 130 7.20 -11.94 18.34
C GLU A 130 6.15 -10.92 18.81
N LYS A 131 6.59 -9.73 19.24
CA LYS A 131 5.66 -8.67 19.65
C LYS A 131 4.85 -8.15 18.47
N ALA A 132 5.47 -8.00 17.29
CA ALA A 132 4.76 -7.62 16.07
C ALA A 132 3.70 -8.66 15.67
N MET A 133 4.00 -9.95 15.81
CA MET A 133 3.01 -11.02 15.60
C MET A 133 1.92 -11.01 16.67
N GLU A 134 2.25 -10.84 17.95
CA GLU A 134 1.27 -10.73 19.05
C GLU A 134 0.24 -9.61 18.76
N ILE A 135 0.72 -8.42 18.39
CA ILE A 135 -0.12 -7.28 18.06
C ILE A 135 -1.02 -7.61 16.87
N GLN A 136 -0.47 -8.10 15.77
CA GLN A 136 -1.25 -8.40 14.56
C GLN A 136 -2.24 -9.57 14.76
N ASN A 137 -1.90 -10.56 15.59
CA ASN A 137 -2.80 -11.64 16.00
C ASN A 137 -4.00 -11.10 16.78
N ALA A 138 -3.77 -10.12 17.66
CA ALA A 138 -4.80 -9.44 18.43
C ALA A 138 -5.69 -8.52 17.55
N LEU A 139 -5.10 -7.86 16.55
CA LEU A 139 -5.86 -7.07 15.57
C LEU A 139 -6.74 -7.97 14.69
N GLY A 140 -6.31 -9.19 14.36
CA GLY A 140 -7.12 -10.14 13.59
C GLY A 140 -7.32 -9.76 12.12
N SER A 141 -6.33 -9.14 11.48
CA SER A 141 -6.32 -8.86 10.05
C SER A 141 -6.22 -10.12 9.20
N ASP A 142 -6.75 -10.10 7.97
CA ASP A 142 -6.65 -11.24 7.05
C ASP A 142 -5.21 -11.50 6.59
N ILE A 143 -4.46 -10.44 6.32
CA ILE A 143 -3.06 -10.49 5.87
C ILE A 143 -2.19 -9.74 6.87
N MET A 144 -1.15 -10.39 7.35
CA MET A 144 -0.15 -9.85 8.27
C MET A 144 1.18 -9.72 7.55
N MET A 145 1.94 -8.66 7.84
CA MET A 145 3.29 -8.52 7.32
C MET A 145 4.32 -9.00 8.35
N ALA A 146 5.29 -9.81 7.91
CA ALA A 146 6.43 -10.18 8.74
C ALA A 146 7.21 -8.92 9.17
N PHE A 147 7.75 -8.94 10.39
CA PHE A 147 8.60 -7.87 10.89
C PHE A 147 9.95 -7.91 10.17
N ASP A 148 10.35 -6.77 9.63
CA ASP A 148 11.55 -6.59 8.83
C ASP A 148 12.34 -5.36 9.28
N GLU A 149 13.57 -5.27 8.79
CA GLU A 149 14.32 -4.03 8.82
C GLU A 149 14.21 -3.36 7.46
N CYS A 150 13.81 -2.08 7.43
CA CYS A 150 13.79 -1.25 6.23
C CYS A 150 14.98 -0.27 6.25
N PRO A 151 16.06 -0.54 5.50
CA PRO A 151 17.19 0.39 5.33
C PRO A 151 16.79 1.70 4.65
N PRO A 152 17.53 2.80 4.88
CA PRO A 152 17.39 4.03 4.10
C PRO A 152 17.87 3.86 2.66
N TYR A 153 17.53 4.84 1.80
CA TYR A 153 18.18 5.03 0.51
C TYR A 153 18.89 6.39 0.46
N PRO A 154 20.17 6.46 0.00
CA PRO A 154 21.04 5.32 -0.32
C PRO A 154 21.53 4.61 0.96
N ALA A 155 21.98 3.36 0.83
CA ALA A 155 22.64 2.61 1.89
C ALA A 155 23.79 1.78 1.32
N GLU A 156 24.89 1.69 2.07
CA GLU A 156 26.06 0.89 1.71
C GLU A 156 25.72 -0.60 1.59
N TYR A 157 26.40 -1.29 0.67
CA TYR A 157 26.18 -2.72 0.40
C TYR A 157 26.27 -3.57 1.67
N ASP A 158 27.30 -3.36 2.50
CA ASP A 158 27.50 -4.14 3.73
C ASP A 158 26.41 -3.90 4.78
N TYR A 159 25.87 -2.67 4.85
CA TYR A 159 24.73 -2.38 5.71
C TYR A 159 23.49 -3.13 5.20
N MET A 160 23.19 -2.98 3.91
CA MET A 160 22.05 -3.64 3.27
C MET A 160 22.12 -5.16 3.41
N LYS A 161 23.30 -5.76 3.25
CA LYS A 161 23.53 -7.20 3.43
C LYS A 161 23.16 -7.66 4.84
N ARG A 162 23.65 -6.97 5.87
CA ARG A 162 23.29 -7.29 7.27
C ARG A 162 21.79 -7.16 7.52
N SER A 163 21.15 -6.14 6.94
CA SER A 163 19.69 -5.95 7.06
C SER A 163 18.88 -7.04 6.35
N VAL A 164 19.33 -7.51 5.18
CA VAL A 164 18.72 -8.65 4.49
C VAL A 164 18.84 -9.92 5.32
N GLU A 165 20.04 -10.23 5.83
CA GLU A 165 20.26 -11.41 6.67
C GLU A 165 19.42 -11.37 7.96
N ARG A 166 19.31 -10.20 8.59
CA ARG A 166 18.45 -9.98 9.76
C ARG A 166 16.98 -10.15 9.42
N THR A 167 16.53 -9.60 8.30
CA THR A 167 15.15 -9.74 7.82
C THR A 167 14.79 -11.20 7.59
N SER A 168 15.68 -12.02 7.01
CA SER A 168 15.46 -13.47 6.86
C SER A 168 15.28 -14.16 8.21
N ARG A 169 16.13 -13.88 9.21
CA ARG A 169 16.02 -14.45 10.56
C ARG A 169 14.75 -13.99 11.29
N TRP A 170 14.38 -12.72 11.13
CA TRP A 170 13.16 -12.17 11.71
C TRP A 170 11.90 -12.73 11.07
N ALA A 171 11.92 -13.00 9.76
CA ALA A 171 10.81 -13.65 9.07
C ALA A 171 10.56 -15.07 9.61
N GLU A 172 11.62 -15.85 9.86
CA GLU A 172 11.49 -17.18 10.50
C GLU A 172 10.91 -17.08 11.92
N ARG A 173 11.33 -16.08 12.70
CA ARG A 173 10.77 -15.81 14.04
C ARG A 173 9.30 -15.41 13.97
N CYS A 174 8.91 -14.57 13.00
CA CYS A 174 7.51 -14.21 12.77
C CYS A 174 6.67 -15.44 12.43
N LEU A 175 7.18 -16.31 11.55
CA LEU A 175 6.48 -17.54 11.17
C LEU A 175 6.24 -18.45 12.38
N LYS A 176 7.23 -18.59 13.27
CA LYS A 176 7.09 -19.36 14.53
C LYS A 176 6.13 -18.72 15.54
N ALA A 177 6.05 -17.40 15.58
CA ALA A 177 5.17 -16.65 16.49
C ALA A 177 3.76 -16.40 15.94
N HIS A 178 3.48 -16.80 14.69
CA HIS A 178 2.15 -16.73 14.11
C HIS A 178 1.25 -17.81 14.71
N ASN A 179 0.23 -17.38 15.45
CA ASN A 179 -0.62 -18.29 16.26
C ASN A 179 -1.97 -18.59 15.61
N ARG A 180 -2.28 -17.96 14.46
CA ARG A 180 -3.60 -18.04 13.82
C ARG A 180 -3.52 -18.35 12.31
N PRO A 181 -2.78 -19.37 11.86
CA PRO A 181 -2.60 -19.68 10.44
C PRO A 181 -3.88 -20.09 9.70
N GLU A 182 -4.93 -20.46 10.43
CA GLU A 182 -6.24 -20.84 9.90
C GLU A 182 -7.08 -19.64 9.42
N ASP A 183 -6.86 -18.44 9.97
CA ASP A 183 -7.65 -17.24 9.65
C ASP A 183 -6.83 -15.97 9.41
N GLN A 184 -5.49 -16.02 9.50
CA GLN A 184 -4.61 -14.94 9.03
C GLN A 184 -3.44 -15.50 8.20
N GLY A 185 -3.11 -14.83 7.09
CA GLY A 185 -1.95 -15.17 6.26
C GLY A 185 -0.76 -14.23 6.50
N LEU A 186 0.42 -14.78 6.75
CA LEU A 186 1.65 -14.01 6.96
C LEU A 186 2.42 -13.83 5.64
N PHE A 187 2.72 -12.60 5.23
CA PHE A 187 3.53 -12.31 4.04
C PHE A 187 4.98 -12.02 4.43
N GLY A 188 5.92 -12.60 3.68
CA GLY A 188 7.35 -12.28 3.78
C GLY A 188 7.70 -11.00 3.04
N ILE A 189 8.73 -10.27 3.48
CA ILE A 189 9.15 -9.00 2.86
C ILE A 189 10.56 -9.14 2.28
N ILE A 190 10.66 -9.18 0.95
CA ILE A 190 11.93 -9.22 0.23
C ILE A 190 12.58 -7.85 0.32
N GLN A 191 13.81 -7.82 0.85
CA GLN A 191 14.66 -6.64 1.01
C GLN A 191 15.89 -6.71 0.07
N GLY A 192 16.76 -5.71 0.12
CA GLY A 192 18.02 -5.71 -0.64
C GLY A 192 18.33 -4.40 -1.39
N GLY A 193 17.49 -3.38 -1.25
CA GLY A 193 17.70 -2.07 -1.86
C GLY A 193 17.82 -2.18 -3.38
N GLU A 194 18.81 -1.48 -3.94
CA GLU A 194 19.14 -1.48 -5.38
C GLU A 194 20.07 -2.62 -5.81
N TYR A 195 20.52 -3.47 -4.89
CA TYR A 195 21.51 -4.51 -5.15
C TYR A 195 20.84 -5.83 -5.56
N GLU A 196 21.00 -6.20 -6.84
CA GLU A 196 20.41 -7.40 -7.42
C GLU A 196 20.79 -8.69 -6.66
N GLU A 197 22.06 -8.86 -6.30
CA GLU A 197 22.51 -10.06 -5.59
C GLU A 197 21.90 -10.21 -4.19
N LEU A 198 21.66 -9.08 -3.50
CA LEU A 198 20.98 -9.10 -2.19
C LEU A 198 19.49 -9.38 -2.33
N ARG A 199 18.85 -8.89 -3.39
CA ARG A 199 17.45 -9.20 -3.73
C ARG A 199 17.28 -10.68 -4.07
N LYS A 200 18.20 -11.25 -4.84
CA LYS A 200 18.26 -12.70 -5.10
C LYS A 200 18.42 -13.51 -3.83
N GLN A 201 19.32 -13.09 -2.93
CA GLN A 201 19.50 -13.75 -1.65
C GLN A 201 18.23 -13.70 -0.79
N SER A 202 17.66 -12.52 -0.60
CA SER A 202 16.43 -12.32 0.20
C SER A 202 15.25 -13.11 -0.37
N ALA A 203 15.07 -13.12 -1.69
CA ALA A 203 14.02 -13.90 -2.34
C ALA A 203 14.20 -15.40 -2.10
N ARG A 204 15.41 -15.95 -2.27
CA ARG A 204 15.68 -17.37 -1.99
C ARG A 204 15.37 -17.74 -0.55
N ASP A 205 15.85 -16.95 0.41
CA ASP A 205 15.66 -17.21 1.83
C ASP A 205 14.17 -17.22 2.20
N LEU A 206 13.43 -16.19 1.80
CA LEU A 206 12.01 -16.07 2.15
C LEU A 206 11.12 -17.05 1.39
N VAL A 207 11.43 -17.35 0.12
CA VAL A 207 10.67 -18.34 -0.64
C VAL A 207 10.83 -19.75 -0.04
N SER A 208 12.00 -20.07 0.53
CA SER A 208 12.21 -21.34 1.22
C SER A 208 11.32 -21.54 2.46
N LEU A 209 10.74 -20.46 3.00
CA LEU A 209 9.80 -20.48 4.14
C LEU A 209 8.32 -20.64 3.74
N ASP A 210 8.01 -20.70 2.44
CA ASP A 210 6.66 -20.93 1.87
C ASP A 210 5.53 -20.04 2.44
N PHE A 211 5.78 -18.72 2.54
CA PHE A 211 4.73 -17.76 2.90
C PHE A 211 3.57 -17.79 1.89
N PRO A 212 2.32 -17.53 2.31
CA PRO A 212 1.17 -17.39 1.43
C PRO A 212 1.25 -16.20 0.45
N GLY A 213 2.17 -15.26 0.65
CA GLY A 213 2.45 -14.15 -0.26
C GLY A 213 3.76 -13.44 0.06
N TYR A 214 4.23 -12.62 -0.89
CA TYR A 214 5.53 -11.97 -0.82
C TYR A 214 5.43 -10.50 -1.17
N ALA A 215 6.03 -9.66 -0.34
CA ALA A 215 6.14 -8.23 -0.59
C ALA A 215 7.54 -7.84 -1.06
N VAL A 216 7.62 -6.73 -1.80
CA VAL A 216 8.86 -6.02 -2.11
C VAL A 216 8.93 -4.81 -1.18
N GLY A 217 9.81 -4.89 -0.18
CA GLY A 217 10.11 -3.80 0.75
C GLY A 217 11.32 -2.97 0.33
N GLY A 218 11.54 -1.86 1.02
CA GLY A 218 12.73 -1.01 0.83
C GLY A 218 12.81 -0.32 -0.53
N LEU A 219 11.65 -0.05 -1.15
CA LEU A 219 11.47 0.78 -2.34
C LEU A 219 10.47 1.90 -2.01
N SER A 220 10.43 2.92 -2.86
CA SER A 220 9.74 4.20 -2.64
C SER A 220 10.20 4.95 -1.38
N VAL A 221 11.48 4.82 -1.04
CA VAL A 221 12.10 5.42 0.16
C VAL A 221 13.07 6.56 -0.17
N GLY A 222 13.23 6.89 -1.45
CA GLY A 222 14.00 8.03 -1.93
C GLY A 222 14.73 7.78 -3.24
N GLU A 223 14.72 6.55 -3.73
CA GLU A 223 15.39 6.18 -4.97
C GLU A 223 14.69 6.73 -6.22
N PRO A 224 15.45 6.97 -7.31
CA PRO A 224 14.87 7.32 -8.60
C PRO A 224 13.91 6.24 -9.12
N LYS A 225 12.91 6.66 -9.90
CA LYS A 225 11.88 5.75 -10.42
C LYS A 225 12.45 4.65 -11.34
N ASP A 226 13.47 4.99 -12.13
CA ASP A 226 14.19 4.03 -12.98
C ASP A 226 14.91 2.96 -12.15
N VAL A 227 15.46 3.32 -10.99
CA VAL A 227 16.05 2.37 -10.04
C VAL A 227 14.98 1.44 -9.48
N MET A 228 13.85 1.97 -8.99
CA MET A 228 12.72 1.17 -8.51
C MET A 228 12.24 0.18 -9.59
N ASN A 229 12.02 0.66 -10.81
CA ASN A 229 11.56 -0.16 -11.94
C ASN A 229 12.56 -1.26 -12.30
N ARG A 230 13.86 -0.95 -12.34
CA ARG A 230 14.92 -1.94 -12.57
C ARG A 230 14.95 -3.00 -11.47
N VAL A 231 14.78 -2.61 -10.20
CA VAL A 231 14.74 -3.56 -9.08
C VAL A 231 13.57 -4.52 -9.20
N LEU A 232 12.40 -4.02 -9.58
CA LEU A 232 11.22 -4.85 -9.80
C LEU A 232 11.46 -5.89 -10.92
N GLU A 233 12.09 -5.50 -12.03
CA GLU A 233 12.35 -6.39 -13.18
C GLU A 233 13.13 -7.65 -12.81
N PHE A 234 14.13 -7.56 -11.93
CA PHE A 234 14.89 -8.74 -11.51
C PHE A 234 14.36 -9.38 -10.22
N THR A 235 13.49 -8.72 -9.46
CA THR A 235 12.99 -9.24 -8.17
C THR A 235 11.69 -10.02 -8.32
N THR A 236 10.72 -9.51 -9.07
CA THR A 236 9.41 -10.17 -9.18
C THR A 236 9.45 -11.55 -9.86
N PRO A 237 10.34 -11.86 -10.83
CA PRO A 237 10.45 -13.21 -11.40
C PRO A 237 10.97 -14.26 -10.41
N LEU A 238 11.56 -13.83 -9.28
CA LEU A 238 12.07 -14.73 -8.25
C LEU A 238 10.97 -15.22 -7.30
N MET A 239 9.77 -14.63 -7.38
CA MET A 239 8.63 -14.98 -6.51
C MET A 239 7.74 -16.02 -7.18
N PRO A 240 7.19 -17.00 -6.42
CA PRO A 240 6.29 -18.02 -6.97
C PRO A 240 5.09 -17.44 -7.72
N ASP A 241 4.72 -18.06 -8.83
CA ASP A 241 3.62 -17.55 -9.66
C ASP A 241 2.24 -17.75 -9.04
N ASN A 242 2.10 -18.73 -8.15
CA ASN A 242 0.87 -19.06 -7.43
C ASN A 242 0.71 -18.29 -6.11
N LYS A 243 1.48 -17.22 -5.89
CA LYS A 243 1.43 -16.39 -4.69
C LYS A 243 1.33 -14.91 -5.10
N PRO A 244 0.60 -14.08 -4.35
CA PRO A 244 0.45 -12.66 -4.67
C PRO A 244 1.74 -11.89 -4.37
N ARG A 245 1.99 -10.87 -5.17
CA ARG A 245 3.18 -9.99 -5.09
C ARG A 245 2.77 -8.58 -4.66
N TYR A 246 3.26 -8.10 -3.53
CA TYR A 246 2.86 -6.82 -2.94
C TYR A 246 3.99 -5.78 -2.98
N LEU A 247 3.82 -4.66 -3.68
CA LEU A 247 4.75 -3.53 -3.64
C LEU A 247 4.33 -2.52 -2.57
N MET A 248 5.15 -2.38 -1.54
CA MET A 248 4.82 -1.57 -0.36
C MET A 248 5.04 -0.07 -0.62
N GLY A 249 4.08 0.77 -0.23
CA GLY A 249 4.23 2.22 -0.16
C GLY A 249 4.12 2.99 -1.49
N VAL A 250 3.79 2.33 -2.60
CA VAL A 250 3.68 2.94 -3.93
C VAL A 250 2.23 3.26 -4.29
N GLY A 251 1.97 4.50 -4.72
CA GLY A 251 0.61 4.92 -5.10
C GLY A 251 0.49 6.07 -6.09
N SER A 252 1.56 6.43 -6.80
CA SER A 252 1.43 7.34 -7.94
C SER A 252 0.88 6.57 -9.15
N PRO A 253 -0.04 7.15 -9.96
CA PRO A 253 -0.70 6.43 -11.04
C PRO A 253 0.25 5.73 -12.03
N ASP A 254 1.31 6.43 -12.41
CA ASP A 254 2.37 5.95 -13.27
C ASP A 254 3.13 4.76 -12.68
N SER A 255 3.40 4.77 -11.38
CA SER A 255 4.12 3.69 -10.69
C SER A 255 3.24 2.46 -10.48
N LEU A 256 1.93 2.63 -10.29
CA LEU A 256 0.99 1.51 -10.22
C LEU A 256 0.94 0.74 -11.55
N ILE A 257 0.86 1.45 -12.67
CA ILE A 257 0.89 0.85 -14.02
C ILE A 257 2.25 0.17 -14.26
N ASP A 258 3.36 0.85 -13.99
CA ASP A 258 4.71 0.30 -14.18
C ASP A 258 4.98 -0.93 -13.30
N GLY A 259 4.46 -0.94 -12.07
CA GLY A 259 4.55 -2.07 -11.15
C GLY A 259 3.72 -3.26 -11.63
N ALA A 260 2.50 -3.03 -12.12
CA ALA A 260 1.63 -4.08 -12.66
C ALA A 260 2.26 -4.76 -13.89
N ILE A 261 2.86 -3.96 -14.79
CA ILE A 261 3.65 -4.47 -15.93
C ILE A 261 4.78 -5.38 -15.46
N ARG A 262 5.41 -5.05 -14.33
CA ARG A 262 6.49 -5.84 -13.73
C ARG A 262 5.98 -6.95 -12.80
N GLY A 263 4.70 -7.29 -12.88
CA GLY A 263 4.12 -8.45 -12.22
C GLY A 263 3.76 -8.24 -10.74
N ILE A 264 3.59 -7.01 -10.28
CA ILE A 264 3.02 -6.73 -8.94
C ILE A 264 1.50 -6.86 -8.96
N ASP A 265 0.94 -7.47 -7.91
CA ASP A 265 -0.48 -7.74 -7.71
C ASP A 265 -1.15 -6.78 -6.71
N MET A 266 -0.41 -6.20 -5.77
CA MET A 266 -0.98 -5.38 -4.68
C MET A 266 -0.13 -4.14 -4.44
N PHE A 267 -0.78 -3.03 -4.10
CA PHE A 267 -0.18 -1.75 -3.80
C PHE A 267 -0.89 -1.05 -2.64
N ASP A 268 -0.19 -0.19 -1.93
CA ASP A 268 -0.78 0.72 -0.95
C ASP A 268 -0.05 2.06 -0.98
N CYS A 269 -0.76 3.14 -0.65
CA CYS A 269 -0.10 4.40 -0.36
C CYS A 269 -1.00 5.39 0.37
N VAL A 270 -0.40 6.21 1.21
CA VAL A 270 -1.07 7.38 1.81
C VAL A 270 -1.22 8.55 0.84
N LEU A 271 -0.50 8.54 -0.29
CA LEU A 271 -0.47 9.63 -1.27
C LEU A 271 -1.86 10.19 -1.61
N PRO A 272 -2.86 9.40 -2.09
CA PRO A 272 -4.15 9.94 -2.53
C PRO A 272 -4.86 10.74 -1.45
N THR A 273 -4.90 10.23 -0.21
CA THR A 273 -5.53 10.96 0.90
C THR A 273 -4.67 12.12 1.38
N ARG A 274 -3.34 11.97 1.43
CA ARG A 274 -2.43 13.02 1.90
C ARG A 274 -2.48 14.28 1.03
N ILE A 275 -2.42 14.13 -0.29
CA ILE A 275 -2.46 15.28 -1.21
C ILE A 275 -3.87 15.87 -1.32
N ALA A 276 -4.92 15.04 -1.17
CA ALA A 276 -6.31 15.47 -1.16
C ALA A 276 -6.61 16.46 -0.03
N ARG A 277 -6.10 16.19 1.18
CA ARG A 277 -6.23 17.10 2.33
C ARG A 277 -5.61 18.48 2.07
N ASN A 278 -4.61 18.53 1.19
CA ASN A 278 -3.97 19.76 0.78
C ASN A 278 -4.60 20.40 -0.48
N GLY A 279 -5.71 19.85 -0.98
CA GLY A 279 -6.44 20.36 -2.14
C GLY A 279 -5.82 20.00 -3.49
N THR A 280 -5.00 18.96 -3.56
CA THR A 280 -4.49 18.40 -4.82
C THR A 280 -5.22 17.10 -5.13
N VAL A 281 -5.73 16.95 -6.35
CA VAL A 281 -6.50 15.79 -6.80
C VAL A 281 -5.94 15.19 -8.09
N MET A 282 -6.19 13.90 -8.28
CA MET A 282 -5.82 13.10 -9.45
C MET A 282 -6.99 13.07 -10.44
N THR A 283 -6.80 13.43 -11.70
CA THR A 283 -7.87 13.42 -12.72
C THR A 283 -7.43 12.72 -14.00
N SER A 284 -8.38 12.43 -14.91
CA SER A 284 -8.15 11.94 -16.27
C SER A 284 -7.22 12.84 -17.10
N GLU A 285 -7.11 14.12 -16.74
CA GLU A 285 -6.28 15.14 -17.39
C GLU A 285 -4.99 15.47 -16.61
N GLY A 286 -4.70 14.71 -15.55
CA GLY A 286 -3.51 14.87 -14.75
C GLY A 286 -3.74 15.46 -13.36
N ARG A 287 -2.71 16.10 -12.82
CA ARG A 287 -2.74 16.69 -11.49
C ARG A 287 -3.53 18.01 -11.49
N LEU A 288 -4.55 18.11 -10.64
CA LEU A 288 -5.33 19.33 -10.42
C LEU A 288 -5.14 19.87 -9.00
N VAL A 289 -4.82 21.16 -8.85
CA VAL A 289 -4.75 21.85 -7.55
C VAL A 289 -5.95 22.77 -7.39
N VAL A 290 -6.99 22.31 -6.69
CA VAL A 290 -8.31 22.96 -6.63
C VAL A 290 -8.26 24.34 -5.98
N LYS A 291 -7.25 24.59 -5.14
CA LYS A 291 -7.00 25.88 -4.49
C LYS A 291 -6.67 27.02 -5.46
N ASN A 292 -6.25 26.71 -6.70
CA ASN A 292 -5.84 27.70 -7.68
C ASN A 292 -6.95 28.72 -7.99
N ALA A 293 -6.59 29.98 -8.23
CA ALA A 293 -7.56 31.07 -8.43
C ALA A 293 -8.48 30.83 -9.64
N LYS A 294 -7.98 30.18 -10.70
CA LYS A 294 -8.75 29.87 -11.90
C LYS A 294 -10.03 29.05 -11.64
N TYR A 295 -10.06 28.27 -10.56
CA TYR A 295 -11.22 27.45 -10.21
C TYR A 295 -12.29 28.18 -9.39
N ALA A 296 -12.11 29.47 -9.08
CA ALA A 296 -13.08 30.23 -8.27
C ALA A 296 -14.46 30.39 -8.91
N ARG A 297 -14.55 30.31 -10.25
CA ARG A 297 -15.80 30.38 -11.02
C ARG A 297 -15.96 29.19 -11.96
N ASP A 298 -15.23 28.10 -11.70
CA ASP A 298 -15.34 26.87 -12.46
C ASP A 298 -16.43 25.99 -11.83
N PHE A 299 -17.59 25.95 -12.47
CA PHE A 299 -18.76 25.22 -11.98
C PHE A 299 -18.81 23.75 -12.46
N GLY A 300 -17.77 23.27 -13.16
CA GLY A 300 -17.63 21.87 -13.54
C GLY A 300 -17.13 20.97 -12.40
N PRO A 301 -17.17 19.63 -12.59
CA PRO A 301 -16.68 18.65 -11.61
C PRO A 301 -15.15 18.68 -11.47
N LEU A 302 -14.57 18.03 -10.45
CA LEU A 302 -13.10 17.91 -10.35
C LEU A 302 -12.50 17.30 -11.61
N ASP A 303 -13.12 16.23 -12.10
CA ASP A 303 -12.74 15.49 -13.29
C ASP A 303 -13.99 15.25 -14.16
N PRO A 304 -14.00 15.65 -15.44
CA PRO A 304 -15.16 15.46 -16.32
C PRO A 304 -15.46 14.00 -16.66
N GLU A 305 -14.50 13.09 -16.49
CA GLU A 305 -14.68 11.65 -16.77
C GLU A 305 -14.91 10.81 -15.51
N CYS A 306 -14.90 11.45 -14.34
CA CYS A 306 -15.10 10.75 -13.08
C CYS A 306 -16.57 10.78 -12.68
N ASP A 307 -17.10 9.62 -12.34
CA ASP A 307 -18.48 9.44 -11.94
C ASP A 307 -18.61 9.18 -10.42
N CYS A 308 -17.58 9.50 -9.64
CA CYS A 308 -17.60 9.38 -8.19
C CYS A 308 -18.63 10.33 -7.55
N TYR A 309 -19.00 10.08 -6.29
CA TYR A 309 -19.91 10.93 -5.52
C TYR A 309 -19.53 12.42 -5.60
N THR A 310 -18.25 12.75 -5.44
CA THR A 310 -17.80 14.15 -5.49
C THR A 310 -18.06 14.79 -6.85
N CYS A 311 -17.68 14.13 -7.94
CA CYS A 311 -17.81 14.69 -9.30
C CYS A 311 -19.26 14.75 -9.79
N LYS A 312 -20.13 13.84 -9.34
CA LYS A 312 -21.56 13.88 -9.67
C LYS A 312 -22.32 15.02 -8.99
N ASN A 313 -21.83 15.53 -7.85
CA ASN A 313 -22.64 16.38 -6.97
C ASN A 313 -22.05 17.78 -6.71
N TYR A 314 -20.74 17.99 -6.89
CA TYR A 314 -20.08 19.23 -6.47
C TYR A 314 -19.16 19.81 -7.54
N SER A 315 -19.14 21.13 -7.63
CA SER A 315 -18.26 21.86 -8.54
C SER A 315 -16.89 22.14 -7.95
N ARG A 316 -15.90 22.36 -8.84
CA ARG A 316 -14.56 22.85 -8.48
C ARG A 316 -14.63 24.16 -7.68
N ALA A 317 -15.53 25.08 -8.04
CA ALA A 317 -15.71 26.34 -7.32
C ALA A 317 -16.15 26.13 -5.86
N TYR A 318 -17.13 25.25 -5.64
CA TYR A 318 -17.60 24.92 -4.29
C TYR A 318 -16.52 24.21 -3.47
N ILE A 319 -15.87 23.19 -4.04
CA ILE A 319 -14.80 22.44 -3.36
C ILE A 319 -13.62 23.36 -3.05
N ARG A 320 -13.25 24.25 -3.98
CA ARG A 320 -12.22 25.28 -3.73
C ARG A 320 -12.59 26.16 -2.54
N HIS A 321 -13.84 26.62 -2.47
CA HIS A 321 -14.31 27.45 -1.36
C HIS A 321 -14.16 26.70 -0.03
N LEU A 322 -14.64 25.45 0.06
CA LEU A 322 -14.51 24.63 1.27
C LEU A 322 -13.04 24.44 1.70
N ILE A 323 -12.17 24.07 0.76
CA ILE A 323 -10.74 23.88 1.04
C ILE A 323 -10.06 25.20 1.46
N ARG A 324 -10.50 26.35 0.94
CA ARG A 324 -9.95 27.67 1.32
C ARG A 324 -10.45 28.16 2.68
N CYS A 325 -11.58 27.63 3.14
CA CYS A 325 -12.18 27.93 4.43
C CYS A 325 -11.85 26.86 5.49
N ASP A 326 -10.91 25.95 5.20
CA ASP A 326 -10.51 24.85 6.09
C ASP A 326 -11.68 23.96 6.55
N GLU A 327 -12.72 23.85 5.71
CA GLU A 327 -13.88 23.02 5.98
C GLU A 327 -13.53 21.54 5.78
N THR A 328 -13.75 20.73 6.81
CA THR A 328 -13.45 19.28 6.80
C THR A 328 -14.21 18.56 5.70
N PHE A 329 -15.40 19.05 5.33
CA PHE A 329 -16.17 18.49 4.24
C PHE A 329 -15.46 18.61 2.88
N GLY A 330 -14.75 19.73 2.63
CA GLY A 330 -13.94 19.88 1.41
C GLY A 330 -12.83 18.84 1.34
N ILE A 331 -12.17 18.57 2.47
CA ILE A 331 -11.13 17.54 2.60
C ILE A 331 -11.70 16.13 2.33
N ARG A 332 -12.91 15.85 2.84
CA ARG A 332 -13.60 14.58 2.58
C ARG A 332 -13.88 14.41 1.09
N LEU A 333 -14.40 15.43 0.41
CA LEU A 333 -14.71 15.38 -1.02
C LEU A 333 -13.49 15.11 -1.91
N THR A 334 -12.36 15.78 -1.64
CA THR A 334 -11.12 15.55 -2.39
C THR A 334 -10.52 14.18 -2.08
N SER A 335 -10.65 13.68 -0.85
CA SER A 335 -10.14 12.36 -0.46
C SER A 335 -10.95 11.24 -1.08
N TYR A 336 -12.29 11.37 -1.09
CA TYR A 336 -13.19 10.45 -1.78
C TYR A 336 -12.82 10.34 -3.26
N HIS A 337 -12.66 11.49 -3.93
CA HIS A 337 -12.30 11.54 -5.35
C HIS A 337 -10.98 10.84 -5.65
N ASN A 338 -9.92 11.12 -4.88
CA ASN A 338 -8.60 10.51 -5.14
C ASN A 338 -8.56 9.01 -4.88
N LEU A 339 -9.29 8.53 -3.85
CA LEU A 339 -9.38 7.09 -3.60
C LEU A 339 -10.14 6.40 -4.71
N TYR A 340 -11.29 6.95 -5.11
CA TYR A 340 -12.07 6.46 -6.25
C TYR A 340 -11.22 6.38 -7.53
N PHE A 341 -10.45 7.45 -7.81
CA PHE A 341 -9.58 7.51 -8.98
C PHE A 341 -8.59 6.34 -9.03
N LEU A 342 -7.90 6.02 -7.93
CA LEU A 342 -6.92 4.93 -7.91
C LEU A 342 -7.55 3.54 -7.94
N LEU A 343 -8.72 3.37 -7.32
CA LEU A 343 -9.47 2.11 -7.40
C LEU A 343 -9.94 1.84 -8.84
N ASN A 344 -10.52 2.86 -9.49
CA ASN A 344 -10.92 2.80 -10.89
C ASN A 344 -9.72 2.61 -11.84
N LEU A 345 -8.58 3.22 -11.53
CA LEU A 345 -7.34 2.99 -12.29
C LEU A 345 -6.93 1.51 -12.27
N MET A 346 -7.01 0.86 -11.10
CA MET A 346 -6.70 -0.58 -10.99
C MET A 346 -7.72 -1.45 -11.71
N GLU A 347 -9.00 -1.06 -11.75
CA GLU A 347 -10.00 -1.71 -12.60
C GLU A 347 -9.65 -1.62 -14.08
N ASN A 348 -9.32 -0.43 -14.58
CA ASN A 348 -8.87 -0.25 -15.96
C ASN A 348 -7.59 -1.05 -16.29
N VAL A 349 -6.66 -1.14 -15.34
CA VAL A 349 -5.46 -1.99 -15.48
C VAL A 349 -5.84 -3.47 -15.59
N ARG A 350 -6.76 -3.96 -14.75
CA ARG A 350 -7.26 -5.35 -14.84
C ARG A 350 -7.93 -5.61 -16.18
N ASP A 351 -8.75 -4.69 -16.68
CA ASP A 351 -9.38 -4.80 -17.99
C ASP A 351 -8.36 -4.79 -19.13
N ALA A 352 -7.33 -3.95 -19.06
CA ALA A 352 -6.28 -3.92 -20.06
C ALA A 352 -5.46 -5.24 -20.07
N ILE A 353 -5.18 -5.83 -18.90
CA ILE A 353 -4.55 -7.16 -18.77
C ILE A 353 -5.47 -8.24 -19.36
N LYS A 354 -6.76 -8.21 -19.01
CA LYS A 354 -7.77 -9.14 -19.52
C LYS A 354 -7.84 -9.13 -21.05
N ASN A 355 -7.62 -7.97 -21.67
CA ASN A 355 -7.64 -7.79 -23.12
C ASN A 355 -6.25 -7.80 -23.80
N ASP A 356 -5.19 -8.22 -23.11
CA ASP A 356 -3.81 -8.28 -23.63
C ASP A 356 -3.29 -6.94 -24.20
N ARG A 357 -3.74 -5.81 -23.65
CA ARG A 357 -3.44 -4.44 -24.15
C ARG A 357 -2.87 -3.48 -23.10
N LEU A 358 -2.28 -3.99 -22.02
CA LEU A 358 -1.79 -3.14 -20.92
C LEU A 358 -0.69 -2.17 -21.36
N GLY A 359 0.15 -2.56 -22.33
CA GLY A 359 1.15 -1.68 -22.92
C GLY A 359 0.51 -0.51 -23.66
N ASP A 360 -0.53 -0.78 -24.45
CA ASP A 360 -1.28 0.26 -25.18
C ASP A 360 -1.97 1.21 -24.19
N PHE A 361 -2.64 0.65 -23.18
CA PHE A 361 -3.26 1.42 -22.10
C PHE A 361 -2.27 2.33 -21.38
N LYS A 362 -1.05 1.83 -21.11
CA LYS A 362 0.02 2.63 -20.51
C LYS A 362 0.35 3.84 -21.40
N GLU A 363 0.61 3.63 -22.68
CA GLU A 363 0.98 4.72 -23.58
C GLU A 363 -0.13 5.77 -23.71
N GLU A 364 -1.38 5.33 -23.89
CA GLU A 364 -2.57 6.18 -23.92
C GLU A 364 -2.70 7.01 -22.63
N PHE A 365 -2.56 6.36 -21.47
CA PHE A 365 -2.63 7.03 -20.17
C PHE A 365 -1.48 8.02 -19.99
N PHE A 366 -0.25 7.63 -20.32
CA PHE A 366 0.94 8.45 -20.11
C PHE A 366 0.97 9.68 -21.03
N GLU A 367 0.51 9.54 -22.27
CA GLU A 367 0.32 10.66 -23.19
C GLU A 367 -0.72 11.63 -22.65
N ARG A 368 -1.90 11.12 -22.28
CA ARG A 368 -3.03 11.92 -21.78
C ARG A 368 -2.71 12.65 -20.48
N TYR A 369 -2.09 11.94 -19.53
CA TYR A 369 -1.70 12.50 -18.23
C TYR A 369 -0.51 13.48 -18.33
N GLY A 370 0.20 13.46 -19.46
CA GLY A 370 1.38 14.28 -19.71
C GLY A 370 2.68 13.74 -19.08
N PHE A 371 2.73 12.46 -18.73
CA PHE A 371 3.95 11.82 -18.22
C PHE A 371 5.05 11.71 -19.27
N ASN A 372 4.69 11.70 -20.56
CA ASN A 372 5.66 11.69 -21.66
C ASN A 372 6.33 13.06 -21.90
N LYS A 373 5.93 14.11 -21.18
CA LYS A 373 6.52 15.45 -21.32
C LYS A 373 7.78 15.60 -20.46
N PRO A 374 8.81 16.31 -20.94
CA PRO A 374 9.96 16.67 -20.11
C PRO A 374 9.50 17.41 -18.84
N ASN A 375 10.04 17.04 -17.69
CA ASN A 375 9.69 17.62 -16.38
C ASN A 375 8.20 17.49 -16.02
N ALA A 376 7.57 16.36 -16.38
CA ALA A 376 6.21 16.04 -15.97
C ALA A 376 6.04 16.27 -14.45
N LYS A 377 5.04 17.07 -14.08
CA LYS A 377 4.77 17.35 -12.67
C LYS A 377 4.08 16.17 -12.02
N ASN A 378 4.84 15.43 -11.23
CA ASN A 378 4.31 14.38 -10.36
C ASN A 378 3.61 14.99 -9.13
N PHE A 379 3.15 14.12 -8.24
CA PHE A 379 2.31 14.45 -7.07
C PHE A 379 3.07 14.90 -5.84
#